data_AF-A0A530H3P2-F1
#
_entry.id   AF-A0A530H3P2-F1
#
_cell.length_a   1.000
_cell.length_b   1.000
_cell.length_c   1.000
_cell.angle_alpha   90.00
_cell.angle_beta   90.00
_cell.angle_gamma   90.00
#
_symmetry.space_group_name_H-M   'P 1'
#
loop_
_entity.id
_entity.type
_entity.pdbx_description
1 polymer ?
#
loop_
_entity_poly.entity_id
_entity_poly.type
_entity_poly.pdbx_seq_one_letter_code
_entity_poly.pdbx_strand_id
1 'polypeptide(L)'
;NTHGTSTPVGDSREMGAIREVFGDKMPYITSTKSLTGHSLGAAGVQESIYSILMMQGGFIGESAHIEELDPEFEGMPIVRKRIDNAKIDTVLSNSFAIPHKDLPFMEGLMKGKRGLVMGVANDHSIAWGIAKKLSEHGAELAFTYQGDAFGRRVKPLAEKVGASLIVPCDVEDSASVTATFETLGKAWGELDFVVHAIGFSDKNELKGLYADTSRDNFVRTMVISCYSFTEVARNAAALMGNGGSMITLTYAGSVRVMPNYNVMGVAKAGLEASVRYLANDYGPRGIRVNGISAGPVRTLAGSG
;
A
#
# COMPACT_ATOMS: atom_id res chain seq x y z
N ASN A 1 -9.44 11.51 -20.89
CA ASN A 1 -8.79 11.62 -19.57
C ASN A 1 -7.33 11.99 -19.81
N THR A 2 -6.99 13.24 -19.51
CA THR A 2 -5.62 13.77 -19.63
C THR A 2 -4.76 13.28 -18.48
N HIS A 3 -3.45 13.28 -18.69
CA HIS A 3 -2.51 13.06 -17.60
C HIS A 3 -2.61 14.22 -16.58
N GLY A 4 -2.72 15.47 -17.04
CA GLY A 4 -3.14 16.64 -16.25
C GLY A 4 -2.49 16.71 -14.86
N THR A 5 -1.18 16.94 -14.82
CA THR A 5 -0.38 16.99 -13.58
C THR A 5 -0.31 18.38 -12.97
N SER A 6 -0.98 19.36 -13.57
CA SER A 6 -0.90 20.77 -13.16
C SER A 6 0.51 21.33 -13.30
N THR A 7 1.28 20.81 -14.26
CA THR A 7 2.61 21.33 -14.59
C THR A 7 2.51 22.19 -15.85
N PRO A 8 3.01 23.45 -15.85
CA PRO A 8 2.83 24.36 -16.99
C PRO A 8 3.32 23.77 -18.32
N VAL A 9 4.50 23.14 -18.32
CA VAL A 9 5.10 22.57 -19.53
C VAL A 9 4.39 21.29 -19.98
N GLY A 10 3.98 20.44 -19.03
CA GLY A 10 3.36 19.15 -19.33
C GLY A 10 1.95 19.33 -19.88
N ASP A 11 1.14 20.11 -19.17
CA ASP A 11 -0.26 20.34 -19.54
C ASP A 11 -0.35 21.15 -20.84
N SER A 12 0.50 22.15 -21.06
CA SER A 12 0.58 22.91 -22.33
C SER A 12 0.81 21.99 -23.53
N ARG A 13 1.82 21.10 -23.44
CA ARG A 13 2.11 20.13 -24.52
C ARG A 13 0.99 19.14 -24.74
N GLU A 14 0.41 18.60 -23.67
CA GLU A 14 -0.70 17.64 -23.76
C GLU A 14 -1.94 18.27 -24.42
N MET A 15 -2.29 19.47 -24.00
CA MET A 15 -3.45 20.21 -24.53
C MET A 15 -3.20 20.67 -25.97
N GLY A 16 -1.99 21.13 -26.29
CA GLY A 16 -1.56 21.42 -27.65
C GLY A 16 -1.71 20.21 -28.58
N ALA A 17 -1.25 19.03 -28.16
CA ALA A 17 -1.39 17.81 -28.92
C ALA A 17 -2.85 17.40 -29.13
N ILE A 18 -3.71 17.54 -28.10
CA ILE A 18 -5.15 17.28 -28.24
C ILE A 18 -5.77 18.25 -29.26
N ARG A 19 -5.42 19.54 -29.20
CA ARG A 19 -5.93 20.55 -30.14
C ARG A 19 -5.48 20.25 -31.57
N GLU A 20 -4.23 19.86 -31.77
CA GLU A 20 -3.68 19.49 -33.09
C GLU A 20 -4.37 18.26 -33.68
N VAL A 21 -4.59 17.21 -32.88
CA VAL A 21 -5.17 15.94 -33.35
C VAL A 21 -6.66 16.06 -33.63
N PHE A 22 -7.41 16.74 -32.76
CA PHE A 22 -8.87 16.75 -32.82
C PHE A 22 -9.48 18.02 -33.44
N GLY A 23 -8.74 19.13 -33.50
CA GLY A 23 -9.23 20.40 -34.03
C GLY A 23 -10.56 20.82 -33.40
N ASP A 24 -11.55 21.18 -34.22
CA ASP A 24 -12.88 21.57 -33.75
C ASP A 24 -13.72 20.41 -33.16
N LYS A 25 -13.25 19.16 -33.31
CA LYS A 25 -13.94 17.96 -32.83
C LYS A 25 -13.35 17.43 -31.51
N MET A 26 -12.73 18.31 -30.73
CA MET A 26 -12.19 17.95 -29.42
C MET A 26 -13.25 17.26 -28.54
N PRO A 27 -12.95 16.06 -27.98
CA PRO A 27 -13.83 15.44 -27.01
C PRO A 27 -13.79 16.21 -25.68
N TYR A 28 -14.73 15.97 -24.78
CA TYR A 28 -14.65 16.49 -23.41
C TYR A 28 -13.34 16.08 -22.74
N ILE A 29 -12.68 17.05 -22.11
CA ILE A 29 -11.37 16.89 -21.48
C ILE A 29 -11.54 16.91 -19.97
N THR A 30 -11.05 15.86 -19.31
CA THR A 30 -11.09 15.66 -17.86
C THR A 30 -9.74 15.17 -17.36
N SER A 31 -9.38 15.49 -16.12
CA SER A 31 -8.29 14.82 -15.39
C SER A 31 -8.84 14.29 -14.06
N THR A 32 -8.86 12.97 -13.88
CA THR A 32 -9.29 12.39 -12.59
C THR A 32 -8.31 12.69 -11.45
N LYS A 33 -7.05 13.03 -11.76
CA LYS A 33 -6.05 13.38 -10.74
C LYS A 33 -6.43 14.61 -9.94
N SER A 34 -7.20 15.52 -10.52
CA SER A 34 -7.76 16.67 -9.80
C SER A 34 -8.64 16.25 -8.62
N LEU A 35 -9.28 15.07 -8.69
CA LEU A 35 -10.14 14.51 -7.66
C LEU A 35 -9.42 13.50 -6.76
N THR A 36 -8.43 12.79 -7.30
CA THR A 36 -7.84 11.59 -6.65
C THR A 36 -6.39 11.77 -6.23
N GLY A 37 -5.75 12.87 -6.64
CA GLY A 37 -4.30 13.08 -6.56
C GLY A 37 -3.51 12.25 -7.57
N HIS A 38 -2.20 12.50 -7.65
CA HIS A 38 -1.30 11.78 -8.55
C HIS A 38 -0.73 10.52 -7.89
N SER A 39 -1.35 9.37 -8.14
CA SER A 39 -0.93 8.07 -7.58
C SER A 39 0.30 7.43 -8.25
N LEU A 40 1.18 8.24 -8.84
CA LEU A 40 2.39 7.82 -9.56
C LEU A 40 2.11 6.66 -10.54
N GLY A 41 2.84 5.55 -10.47
CA GLY A 41 2.71 4.40 -11.37
C GLY A 41 1.33 3.73 -11.37
N ALA A 42 0.48 3.99 -10.36
CA ALA A 42 -0.90 3.49 -10.34
C ALA A 42 -1.89 4.37 -11.13
N ALA A 43 -1.48 5.55 -11.60
CA ALA A 43 -2.38 6.54 -12.20
C ALA A 43 -3.14 5.98 -13.42
N GLY A 44 -2.46 5.29 -14.34
CA GLY A 44 -3.12 4.72 -15.52
C GLY A 44 -4.19 3.66 -15.19
N VAL A 45 -3.99 2.88 -14.11
CA VAL A 45 -4.98 1.88 -13.66
C VAL A 45 -6.19 2.58 -13.04
N GLN A 46 -5.96 3.54 -12.15
CA GLN A 46 -7.04 4.32 -11.52
C GLN A 46 -7.88 5.03 -12.56
N GLU A 47 -7.24 5.70 -13.52
CA GLU A 47 -7.91 6.40 -14.61
C GLU A 47 -8.74 5.48 -15.50
N SER A 48 -8.24 4.27 -15.78
CA SER A 48 -9.00 3.27 -16.54
C SER A 48 -10.26 2.84 -15.79
N ILE A 49 -10.13 2.57 -14.48
CA ILE A 49 -11.26 2.21 -13.63
C ILE A 49 -12.30 3.34 -13.59
N TYR A 50 -11.87 4.57 -13.31
CA TYR A 50 -12.79 5.72 -13.25
C TYR A 50 -13.44 6.01 -14.60
N SER A 51 -12.71 5.85 -15.71
CA SER A 51 -13.26 5.98 -17.07
C SER A 51 -14.35 4.95 -17.33
N ILE A 52 -14.14 3.69 -16.95
CA ILE A 52 -15.16 2.64 -17.07
C ILE A 52 -16.38 2.95 -16.20
N LEU A 53 -16.18 3.41 -14.95
CA LEU A 53 -17.28 3.79 -14.07
C LEU A 53 -18.08 4.98 -14.63
N MET A 54 -17.41 5.96 -15.20
CA MET A 54 -18.03 7.09 -15.91
C MET A 54 -18.88 6.62 -17.10
N MET A 55 -18.35 5.70 -17.91
CA MET A 55 -19.09 5.10 -19.04
C MET A 55 -20.32 4.31 -18.57
N GLN A 56 -20.16 3.46 -17.55
CA GLN A 56 -21.25 2.64 -16.99
C GLN A 56 -22.32 3.49 -16.31
N GLY A 57 -21.91 4.55 -15.61
CA GLY A 57 -22.80 5.46 -14.88
C GLY A 57 -23.38 6.57 -15.75
N GLY A 58 -22.97 6.70 -17.01
CA GLY A 58 -23.44 7.74 -17.91
C GLY A 58 -23.14 9.15 -17.42
N PHE A 59 -21.93 9.42 -16.94
CA PHE A 59 -21.52 10.75 -16.48
C PHE A 59 -20.06 11.05 -16.82
N ILE A 60 -19.72 12.33 -16.97
CA ILE A 60 -18.35 12.82 -17.11
C ILE A 60 -17.97 13.56 -15.83
N GLY A 61 -16.92 13.10 -15.16
CA GLY A 61 -16.37 13.72 -13.96
C GLY A 61 -15.72 15.07 -14.25
N GLU A 62 -15.72 15.95 -13.25
CA GLU A 62 -15.05 17.25 -13.37
C GLU A 62 -13.54 17.16 -13.19
N SER A 63 -12.83 18.08 -13.83
CA SER A 63 -11.49 18.51 -13.45
C SER A 63 -11.63 19.54 -12.33
N ALA A 64 -11.53 19.08 -11.08
CA ALA A 64 -11.70 19.93 -9.90
C ALA A 64 -10.57 20.95 -9.75
N HIS A 65 -10.82 21.97 -8.93
CA HIS A 65 -9.85 23.01 -8.53
C HIS A 65 -9.33 23.92 -9.64
N ILE A 66 -9.99 23.97 -10.80
CA ILE A 66 -9.71 24.96 -11.85
C ILE A 66 -10.50 26.24 -11.54
N GLU A 67 -9.85 27.20 -10.89
CA GLU A 67 -10.42 28.53 -10.62
C GLU A 67 -10.20 29.49 -11.79
N GLU A 68 -8.99 29.50 -12.34
CA GLU A 68 -8.58 30.28 -13.50
C GLU A 68 -8.06 29.34 -14.58
N LEU A 69 -8.49 29.55 -15.83
CA LEU A 69 -8.03 28.75 -16.95
C LEU A 69 -6.84 29.46 -17.61
N ASP A 70 -5.80 28.70 -17.92
CA ASP A 70 -4.69 29.21 -18.72
C ASP A 70 -5.22 29.74 -20.07
N PRO A 71 -4.87 30.97 -20.50
CA PRO A 71 -5.27 31.51 -21.80
C PRO A 71 -4.96 30.58 -22.98
N GLU A 72 -3.90 29.76 -22.90
CA GLU A 72 -3.56 28.78 -23.95
C GLU A 72 -4.65 27.70 -24.14
N PHE A 73 -5.44 27.44 -23.10
CA PHE A 73 -6.50 26.43 -23.10
C PHE A 73 -7.87 27.01 -23.45
N GLU A 74 -7.93 28.30 -23.83
CA GLU A 74 -9.17 28.94 -24.23
C GLU A 74 -9.83 28.18 -25.40
N GLY A 75 -11.15 28.02 -25.29
CA GLY A 75 -11.98 27.29 -26.26
C GLY A 75 -11.91 25.76 -26.18
N MET A 76 -11.05 25.18 -25.33
CA MET A 76 -10.99 23.73 -25.15
C MET A 76 -12.12 23.23 -24.23
N PRO A 77 -12.77 22.09 -24.52
CA PRO A 77 -13.92 21.59 -23.77
C PRO A 77 -13.51 20.89 -22.45
N ILE A 78 -12.83 21.63 -21.57
CA ILE A 78 -12.42 21.15 -20.26
C ILE A 78 -13.63 21.15 -19.31
N VAL A 79 -13.92 19.98 -18.77
CA VAL A 79 -15.08 19.77 -17.90
C VAL A 79 -14.77 20.29 -16.50
N ARG A 80 -15.22 21.51 -16.19
CA ARG A 80 -15.04 22.13 -14.86
C ARG A 80 -16.16 21.82 -13.86
N LYS A 81 -17.23 21.19 -14.33
CA LYS A 81 -18.37 20.72 -13.53
C LYS A 81 -18.84 19.39 -14.09
N ARG A 82 -19.21 18.48 -13.20
CA ARG A 82 -19.73 17.16 -13.58
C ARG A 82 -20.89 17.28 -14.57
N ILE A 83 -20.90 16.40 -15.58
CA ILE A 83 -21.95 16.29 -16.59
C ILE A 83 -22.65 14.94 -16.41
N ASP A 84 -23.93 14.95 -16.05
CA ASP A 84 -24.73 13.72 -15.94
C ASP A 84 -25.47 13.41 -17.24
N ASN A 85 -25.94 12.16 -17.36
CA ASN A 85 -26.61 11.63 -18.56
C ASN A 85 -25.77 11.74 -19.85
N ALA A 86 -24.45 11.68 -19.70
CA ALA A 86 -23.52 11.68 -20.81
C ALA A 86 -23.39 10.26 -21.40
N LYS A 87 -23.59 10.14 -22.72
CA LYS A 87 -23.31 8.89 -23.44
C LYS A 87 -21.83 8.84 -23.80
N ILE A 88 -21.10 7.91 -23.18
CA ILE A 88 -19.66 7.73 -23.39
C ILE A 88 -19.40 6.30 -23.82
N ASP A 89 -19.18 6.09 -25.12
CA ASP A 89 -18.90 4.77 -25.69
C ASP A 89 -17.39 4.52 -25.85
N THR A 90 -16.58 5.60 -25.84
CA THR A 90 -15.13 5.57 -26.04
C THR A 90 -14.45 6.58 -25.13
N VAL A 91 -13.37 6.17 -24.47
CA VAL A 91 -12.49 7.06 -23.70
C VAL A 91 -11.06 6.89 -24.16
N LEU A 92 -10.37 8.00 -24.43
CA LEU A 92 -8.92 8.06 -24.57
C LEU A 92 -8.31 8.44 -23.22
N SER A 93 -7.41 7.60 -22.71
CA SER A 93 -6.61 7.89 -21.51
C SER A 93 -5.17 8.13 -21.91
N ASN A 94 -4.69 9.36 -21.73
CA ASN A 94 -3.32 9.75 -22.10
C ASN A 94 -2.31 9.51 -20.97
N SER A 95 -2.77 8.95 -19.86
CA SER A 95 -1.94 8.63 -18.72
C SER A 95 -1.34 7.23 -18.90
N PHE A 96 -0.11 7.22 -19.39
CA PHE A 96 0.66 5.99 -19.47
C PHE A 96 0.99 5.49 -18.06
N ALA A 97 0.50 4.31 -17.71
CA ALA A 97 1.14 3.49 -16.69
C ALA A 97 2.44 2.95 -17.28
N ILE A 98 3.48 3.77 -17.35
CA ILE A 98 4.83 3.25 -17.54
C ILE A 98 5.20 2.63 -16.19
N PRO A 99 5.52 1.31 -16.11
CA PRO A 99 6.39 0.85 -15.04
C PRO A 99 7.73 1.53 -15.27
N HIS A 100 7.86 2.77 -14.82
CA HIS A 100 9.05 3.59 -15.01
C HIS A 100 10.18 2.92 -14.23
N LYS A 101 10.98 2.12 -14.93
CA LYS A 101 12.28 1.68 -14.43
C LYS A 101 13.30 2.81 -14.43
N ASP A 102 13.04 3.89 -15.18
CA ASP A 102 14.06 4.86 -15.60
C ASP A 102 13.73 6.35 -15.32
N LEU A 103 12.73 6.67 -14.48
CA LEU A 103 12.79 7.97 -13.79
C LEU A 103 13.97 7.91 -12.82
N PRO A 104 14.70 9.00 -12.54
CA PRO A 104 15.58 9.03 -11.38
C PRO A 104 14.69 8.81 -10.17
N PHE A 105 14.60 7.55 -9.73
CA PHE A 105 14.10 7.20 -8.41
C PHE A 105 14.89 8.11 -7.49
N MET A 106 14.20 9.00 -6.77
CA MET A 106 14.85 9.87 -5.81
C MET A 106 15.69 8.98 -4.89
N GLU A 107 17.00 8.97 -5.12
CA GLU A 107 17.94 8.20 -4.34
C GLU A 107 17.87 8.74 -2.91
N GLY A 108 17.86 7.83 -1.94
CA GLY A 108 17.79 8.24 -0.55
C GLY A 108 16.42 8.68 -0.04
N LEU A 109 15.30 8.24 -0.65
CA LEU A 109 13.93 8.51 -0.15
C LEU A 109 13.76 8.18 1.35
N MET A 110 14.47 7.16 1.81
CA MET A 110 14.45 6.65 3.18
C MET A 110 15.74 6.98 3.94
N LYS A 111 16.59 7.89 3.42
CA LYS A 111 17.86 8.26 4.06
C LYS A 111 17.59 8.84 5.44
N GLY A 112 18.26 8.26 6.44
CA GLY A 112 18.10 8.66 7.85
C GLY A 112 16.83 8.14 8.51
N LYS A 113 16.05 7.28 7.83
CA LYS A 113 14.86 6.63 8.39
C LYS A 113 15.19 5.27 8.97
N ARG A 114 14.73 5.01 10.18
CA ARG A 114 14.90 3.75 10.92
C ARG A 114 13.60 3.00 11.00
N GLY A 115 13.60 1.71 10.69
CA GLY A 115 12.36 0.95 10.77
C GLY A 115 12.51 -0.54 10.95
N LEU A 116 11.44 -1.12 11.48
CA LEU A 116 11.32 -2.54 11.76
C LEU A 116 10.56 -3.24 10.62
N VAL A 117 11.12 -4.33 10.08
CA VAL A 117 10.45 -5.22 9.12
C VAL A 117 10.25 -6.59 9.75
N MET A 118 9.00 -6.96 10.00
CA MET A 118 8.59 -8.23 10.59
C MET A 118 8.07 -9.19 9.52
N GLY A 119 8.31 -10.49 9.69
CA GLY A 119 7.76 -11.53 8.79
C GLY A 119 8.63 -11.88 7.57
N VAL A 120 9.94 -11.63 7.63
CA VAL A 120 10.87 -12.08 6.58
C VAL A 120 11.16 -13.58 6.76
N ALA A 121 10.51 -14.40 5.95
CA ALA A 121 10.70 -15.86 5.98
C ALA A 121 11.85 -16.34 5.08
N ASN A 122 12.04 -15.71 3.93
CA ASN A 122 13.06 -15.99 2.91
C ASN A 122 13.15 -14.83 1.89
N ASP A 123 14.02 -14.98 0.89
CA ASP A 123 14.25 -14.01 -0.20
C ASP A 123 13.12 -13.90 -1.24
N HIS A 124 12.10 -14.76 -1.15
CA HIS A 124 10.88 -14.67 -1.95
C HIS A 124 9.72 -13.99 -1.21
N SER A 125 9.89 -13.65 0.06
CA SER A 125 8.83 -13.06 0.89
C SER A 125 8.54 -11.61 0.46
N ILE A 126 7.27 -11.19 0.52
CA ILE A 126 6.89 -9.78 0.25
C ILE A 126 7.66 -8.84 1.19
N ALA A 127 7.81 -9.23 2.46
CA ALA A 127 8.59 -8.52 3.47
C ALA A 127 10.04 -8.28 3.03
N TRP A 128 10.67 -9.26 2.37
CA TRP A 128 12.03 -9.11 1.86
C TRP A 128 12.11 -8.16 0.67
N GLY A 129 11.13 -8.23 -0.25
CA GLY A 129 11.02 -7.27 -1.35
C GLY A 129 10.90 -5.83 -0.84
N ILE A 130 10.10 -5.61 0.20
CA ILE A 130 9.97 -4.31 0.88
C ILE A 130 11.30 -3.91 1.52
N ALA A 131 11.93 -4.79 2.31
CA ALA A 131 13.19 -4.51 2.98
C ALA A 131 14.31 -4.13 2.01
N LYS A 132 14.45 -4.86 0.90
CA LYS A 132 15.44 -4.56 -0.13
C LYS A 132 15.23 -3.15 -0.70
N LYS A 133 14.00 -2.79 -1.04
CA LYS A 133 13.68 -1.45 -1.57
C LYS A 133 13.92 -0.35 -0.54
N LEU A 134 13.54 -0.56 0.72
CA LEU A 134 13.81 0.40 1.80
C LEU A 134 15.31 0.64 1.98
N SER A 135 16.11 -0.44 2.00
CA SER A 135 17.57 -0.38 2.09
C SER A 135 18.22 0.32 0.88
N GLU A 136 17.78 -0.01 -0.35
CA GLU A 136 18.22 0.68 -1.58
C GLU A 136 17.96 2.19 -1.52
N HIS A 137 16.93 2.62 -0.80
CA HIS A 137 16.62 4.04 -0.56
C HIS A 137 17.22 4.61 0.74
N GLY A 138 18.16 3.91 1.38
CA GLY A 138 18.95 4.44 2.50
C GLY A 138 18.34 4.26 3.89
N ALA A 139 17.33 3.40 4.05
CA ALA A 139 16.77 3.07 5.36
C ALA A 139 17.74 2.25 6.20
N GLU A 140 17.80 2.54 7.50
CA GLU A 140 18.40 1.68 8.51
C GLU A 140 17.34 0.69 9.01
N LEU A 141 17.61 -0.62 8.91
CA LEU A 141 16.61 -1.66 9.10
C LEU A 141 16.89 -2.55 10.32
N ALA A 142 15.82 -2.96 10.97
CA ALA A 142 15.82 -4.04 11.96
C ALA A 142 14.85 -5.13 11.51
N PHE A 143 15.13 -6.36 11.91
CA PHE A 143 14.32 -7.53 11.57
C PHE A 143 13.92 -8.31 12.81
N THR A 144 12.79 -9.01 12.72
CA THR A 144 12.41 -10.02 13.70
C THR A 144 12.34 -11.41 13.10
N TYR A 145 12.44 -12.42 13.96
CA TYR A 145 12.21 -13.83 13.60
C TYR A 145 11.55 -14.60 14.74
N GLN A 146 10.73 -15.59 14.39
CA GLN A 146 10.12 -16.52 15.34
C GLN A 146 10.93 -17.83 15.37
N GLY A 147 11.62 -18.10 16.48
CA GLY A 147 12.38 -19.34 16.67
C GLY A 147 13.60 -19.53 15.74
N ASP A 148 14.44 -20.52 16.06
CA ASP A 148 15.76 -20.68 15.45
C ASP A 148 15.74 -20.93 13.93
N ALA A 149 14.71 -21.61 13.44
CA ALA A 149 14.60 -21.95 12.03
C ALA A 149 14.46 -20.70 11.14
N PHE A 150 13.59 -19.76 11.52
CA PHE A 150 13.48 -18.48 10.82
C PHE A 150 14.68 -17.58 11.13
N GLY A 151 15.25 -17.65 12.33
CA GLY A 151 16.50 -16.96 12.68
C GLY A 151 17.66 -17.28 11.72
N ARG A 152 17.86 -18.56 11.40
CA ARG A 152 18.89 -19.00 10.42
C ARG A 152 18.63 -18.48 9.00
N ARG A 153 17.37 -18.19 8.63
CA ARG A 153 17.01 -17.69 7.29
C ARG A 153 17.11 -16.18 7.18
N VAL A 154 16.70 -15.44 8.21
CA VAL A 154 16.69 -13.97 8.16
C VAL A 154 18.08 -13.37 8.32
N LYS A 155 18.97 -13.98 9.12
CA LYS A 155 20.31 -13.43 9.40
C LYS A 155 21.14 -13.16 8.14
N PRO A 156 21.31 -14.13 7.20
CA PRO A 156 22.03 -13.87 5.95
C PRO A 156 21.35 -12.85 5.03
N LEU A 157 20.04 -12.62 5.18
CA LEU A 157 19.31 -11.61 4.42
C LEU A 157 19.52 -10.22 5.03
N ALA A 158 19.43 -10.10 6.35
CA ALA A 158 19.71 -8.86 7.07
C ALA A 158 21.13 -8.35 6.79
N GLU A 159 22.13 -9.24 6.74
CA GLU A 159 23.52 -8.91 6.38
C GLU A 159 23.63 -8.27 4.99
N LYS A 160 22.87 -8.74 4.00
CA LYS A 160 22.88 -8.19 2.63
C LYS A 160 22.40 -6.75 2.55
N VAL A 161 21.62 -6.29 3.51
CA VAL A 161 21.11 -4.91 3.61
C VAL A 161 21.78 -4.12 4.73
N GLY A 162 22.86 -4.66 5.32
CA GLY A 162 23.64 -4.01 6.37
C GLY A 162 22.92 -3.88 7.71
N ALA A 163 21.86 -4.65 7.95
CA ALA A 163 21.10 -4.60 9.20
C ALA A 163 21.79 -5.44 10.29
N SER A 164 22.07 -4.80 11.43
CA SER A 164 22.68 -5.45 12.61
C SER A 164 21.66 -5.83 13.69
N LEU A 165 20.50 -5.17 13.73
CA LEU A 165 19.45 -5.44 14.70
C LEU A 165 18.50 -6.54 14.22
N ILE A 166 18.69 -7.75 14.76
CA ILE A 166 17.91 -8.93 14.40
C ILE A 166 17.43 -9.60 15.69
N VAL A 167 16.15 -9.42 16.02
CA VAL A 167 15.60 -9.71 17.36
C VAL A 167 14.63 -10.88 17.31
N PRO A 168 14.72 -11.88 18.22
CA PRO A 168 13.68 -12.90 18.33
C PRO A 168 12.35 -12.25 18.75
N CYS A 169 11.28 -12.51 18.02
CA CYS A 169 9.94 -12.01 18.33
C CYS A 169 8.90 -13.06 17.95
N ASP A 170 8.12 -13.51 18.94
CA ASP A 170 6.89 -14.25 18.74
C ASP A 170 5.71 -13.34 19.02
N VAL A 171 4.85 -13.11 18.03
CA VAL A 171 3.68 -12.24 18.18
C VAL A 171 2.52 -12.91 18.92
N GLU A 172 2.61 -14.20 19.22
CA GLU A 172 1.70 -14.88 20.15
C GLU A 172 2.05 -14.54 21.62
N ASP A 173 3.26 -14.02 21.89
CA ASP A 173 3.74 -13.65 23.22
C ASP A 173 3.91 -12.12 23.35
N SER A 174 3.00 -11.47 24.06
CA SER A 174 3.04 -10.02 24.30
C SER A 174 4.33 -9.55 25.00
N ALA A 175 4.98 -10.39 25.82
CA ALA A 175 6.26 -10.05 26.43
C ALA A 175 7.38 -10.04 25.38
N SER A 176 7.37 -10.98 24.44
CA SER A 176 8.29 -11.02 23.31
C SER A 176 8.15 -9.79 22.40
N VAL A 177 6.92 -9.35 22.13
CA VAL A 177 6.67 -8.10 21.37
C VAL A 177 7.21 -6.90 22.14
N THR A 178 6.91 -6.78 23.43
CA THR A 178 7.39 -5.67 24.28
C THR A 178 8.92 -5.61 24.31
N ALA A 179 9.58 -6.74 24.56
CA ALA A 179 11.05 -6.83 24.60
C ALA A 179 11.71 -6.45 23.26
N THR A 180 11.03 -6.72 22.15
CA THR A 180 11.49 -6.30 20.81
C THR A 180 11.55 -4.78 20.72
N PHE A 181 10.49 -4.07 21.10
CA PHE A 181 10.45 -2.62 21.06
C PHE A 181 11.34 -1.96 22.12
N GLU A 182 11.52 -2.57 23.29
CA GLU A 182 12.53 -2.10 24.26
C GLU A 182 13.95 -2.18 23.70
N THR A 183 14.27 -3.26 22.96
CA THR A 183 15.57 -3.43 22.32
C THR A 183 15.79 -2.37 21.24
N LEU A 184 14.76 -2.11 20.41
CA LEU A 184 14.82 -1.05 19.39
C LEU A 184 14.95 0.33 20.02
N GLY A 185 14.21 0.62 21.09
CA GLY A 185 14.29 1.88 21.84
C GLY A 185 15.70 2.12 22.41
N LYS A 186 16.34 1.08 22.97
CA LYS A 186 17.73 1.16 23.45
C LYS A 186 18.74 1.43 22.34
N ALA A 187 18.53 0.86 21.15
CA ALA A 187 19.46 0.98 20.04
C ALA A 187 19.31 2.29 19.26
N TRP A 188 18.08 2.75 19.06
CA TRP A 188 17.76 3.85 18.15
C TRP A 188 17.13 5.08 18.81
N GLY A 189 16.53 4.93 19.99
CA GLY A 189 15.75 5.97 20.67
C GLY A 189 14.37 6.20 20.02
N GLU A 190 14.32 6.35 18.71
CA GLU A 190 13.12 6.59 17.93
C GLU A 190 12.97 5.60 16.77
N LEU A 191 11.74 5.48 16.26
CA LEU A 191 11.38 4.62 15.14
C LEU A 191 10.55 5.42 14.13
N ASP A 192 10.91 5.37 12.83
CA ASP A 192 10.17 6.08 11.78
C ASP A 192 9.07 5.21 11.14
N PHE A 193 9.29 3.90 11.03
CA PHE A 193 8.31 3.02 10.39
C PHE A 193 8.32 1.56 10.88
N VAL A 194 7.19 0.90 10.67
CA VAL A 194 7.02 -0.55 10.88
C VAL A 194 6.35 -1.18 9.67
N VAL A 195 6.88 -2.33 9.24
CA VAL A 195 6.27 -3.21 8.25
C VAL A 195 5.90 -4.52 8.95
N HIS A 196 4.60 -4.77 9.07
CA HIS A 196 4.03 -5.99 9.62
C HIS A 196 3.59 -6.94 8.49
N ALA A 197 4.43 -7.93 8.19
CA ALA A 197 4.16 -8.93 7.16
C ALA A 197 3.99 -10.34 7.75
N ILE A 198 3.20 -10.45 8.82
CA ILE A 198 2.92 -11.71 9.52
C ILE A 198 1.49 -12.18 9.21
N GLY A 199 1.34 -13.49 9.09
CA GLY A 199 0.05 -14.16 8.98
C GLY A 199 0.19 -15.65 9.23
N PHE A 200 -0.82 -16.24 9.86
CA PHE A 200 -0.91 -17.65 10.19
C PHE A 200 -2.36 -18.11 10.19
N SER A 201 -2.58 -19.33 9.71
CA SER A 201 -3.75 -20.15 9.97
C SER A 201 -3.36 -21.62 9.79
N ASP A 202 -4.13 -22.55 10.35
CA ASP A 202 -3.91 -23.98 10.11
C ASP A 202 -4.13 -24.31 8.62
N LYS A 203 -3.07 -24.79 7.96
CA LYS A 203 -3.09 -25.16 6.54
C LYS A 203 -4.07 -26.28 6.22
N ASN A 204 -4.39 -27.14 7.18
CA ASN A 204 -5.34 -28.22 6.99
C ASN A 204 -6.77 -27.69 6.89
N GLU A 205 -7.09 -26.62 7.61
CA GLU A 205 -8.42 -25.97 7.61
C GLU A 205 -8.55 -24.86 6.54
N LEU A 206 -7.46 -24.52 5.84
CA LEU A 206 -7.54 -23.75 4.60
C LEU A 206 -8.07 -24.59 3.43
N LYS A 207 -8.14 -25.92 3.58
CA LYS A 207 -8.83 -26.81 2.66
C LYS A 207 -10.24 -27.08 3.20
N GLY A 208 -11.22 -27.27 2.32
CA GLY A 208 -12.60 -27.54 2.72
C GLY A 208 -13.41 -26.28 3.00
N LEU A 209 -14.50 -26.42 3.77
CA LEU A 209 -15.48 -25.36 3.99
C LEU A 209 -15.06 -24.44 5.14
N TYR A 210 -15.21 -23.12 4.95
CA TYR A 210 -15.05 -22.15 6.04
C TYR A 210 -15.93 -22.46 7.25
N ALA A 211 -17.15 -23.00 7.03
CA ALA A 211 -18.09 -23.33 8.10
C ALA A 211 -17.56 -24.37 9.09
N ASP A 212 -16.57 -25.18 8.68
CA ASP A 212 -15.96 -26.22 9.51
C ASP A 212 -14.73 -25.71 10.30
N THR A 213 -14.40 -24.41 10.20
CA THR A 213 -13.28 -23.81 10.94
C THR A 213 -13.43 -24.07 12.44
N SER A 214 -12.41 -24.67 13.05
CA SER A 214 -12.42 -24.92 14.49
C SER A 214 -12.32 -23.61 15.28
N ARG A 215 -12.91 -23.59 16.48
CA ARG A 215 -12.81 -22.41 17.37
C ARG A 215 -11.36 -22.06 17.69
N ASP A 216 -10.52 -23.07 17.92
CA ASP A 216 -9.13 -22.88 18.29
C ASP A 216 -8.32 -22.29 17.12
N ASN A 217 -8.52 -22.81 15.90
CA ASN A 217 -7.91 -22.23 14.70
C ASN A 217 -8.41 -20.79 14.45
N PHE A 218 -9.70 -20.53 14.65
CA PHE A 218 -10.25 -19.18 14.52
C PHE A 218 -9.57 -18.20 15.47
N VAL A 219 -9.52 -18.50 16.77
CA VAL A 219 -8.91 -17.62 17.79
C VAL A 219 -7.44 -17.38 17.46
N ARG A 220 -6.68 -18.45 17.20
CA ARG A 220 -5.24 -18.33 16.91
C ARG A 220 -4.97 -17.55 15.61
N THR A 221 -5.76 -17.80 14.56
CA THR A 221 -5.69 -17.06 13.30
C THR A 221 -5.94 -15.57 13.53
N MET A 222 -6.99 -15.21 14.30
CA MET A 222 -7.30 -13.81 14.61
C MET A 222 -6.21 -13.14 15.45
N VAL A 223 -5.65 -13.85 16.43
CA VAL A 223 -4.56 -13.32 17.26
C VAL A 223 -3.33 -13.01 16.40
N ILE A 224 -2.86 -13.96 15.58
CA ILE A 224 -1.62 -13.81 14.83
C ILE A 224 -1.78 -12.93 13.58
N SER A 225 -2.91 -13.05 12.87
CA SER A 225 -3.09 -12.41 11.54
C SER A 225 -3.80 -11.06 11.59
N CYS A 226 -4.34 -10.66 12.74
CA CYS A 226 -5.07 -9.40 12.93
C CYS A 226 -4.62 -8.66 14.20
N TYR A 227 -4.80 -9.26 15.39
CA TYR A 227 -4.55 -8.56 16.66
C TYR A 227 -3.07 -8.22 16.88
N SER A 228 -2.15 -9.10 16.45
CA SER A 228 -0.71 -8.86 16.48
C SER A 228 -0.31 -7.49 15.91
N PHE A 229 -0.95 -7.03 14.83
CA PHE A 229 -0.68 -5.72 14.26
C PHE A 229 -1.11 -4.58 15.18
N THR A 230 -2.21 -4.74 15.92
CA THR A 230 -2.66 -3.77 16.93
C THR A 230 -1.67 -3.68 18.09
N GLU A 231 -1.17 -4.83 18.56
CA GLU A 231 -0.18 -4.87 19.64
C GLU A 231 1.18 -4.31 19.21
N VAL A 232 1.64 -4.66 18.02
CA VAL A 232 2.84 -4.09 17.38
C VAL A 232 2.68 -2.58 17.21
N ALA A 233 1.52 -2.10 16.73
CA ALA A 233 1.26 -0.68 16.54
C ALA A 233 1.34 0.12 17.85
N ARG A 234 0.76 -0.43 18.93
CA ARG A 234 0.83 0.18 20.26
C ARG A 234 2.26 0.36 20.76
N ASN A 235 3.10 -0.67 20.63
CA ASN A 235 4.50 -0.60 21.04
C ASN A 235 5.34 0.30 20.12
N ALA A 236 5.11 0.25 18.81
CA ALA A 236 5.79 1.11 17.84
C ALA A 236 5.46 2.59 18.06
N ALA A 237 4.20 2.91 18.32
CA ALA A 237 3.75 4.27 18.56
C ALA A 237 4.44 4.90 19.78
N ALA A 238 4.91 4.12 20.76
CA ALA A 238 5.67 4.64 21.89
C ALA A 238 7.05 5.19 21.48
N LEU A 239 7.61 4.72 20.36
CA LEU A 239 8.90 5.16 19.81
C LEU A 239 8.77 6.14 18.63
N MET A 240 7.55 6.38 18.14
CA MET A 240 7.25 7.30 17.02
C MET A 240 6.92 8.71 17.55
N GLY A 241 7.87 9.33 18.26
CA GLY A 241 7.70 10.67 18.85
C GLY A 241 7.48 11.77 17.82
N ASN A 242 8.11 11.64 16.66
CA ASN A 242 8.08 12.61 15.56
C ASN A 242 7.14 12.20 14.41
N GLY A 243 6.10 11.42 14.73
CA GLY A 243 5.25 10.77 13.74
C GLY A 243 5.89 9.52 13.14
N GLY A 244 5.29 8.97 12.08
CA GLY A 244 5.80 7.75 11.46
C GLY A 244 4.84 7.07 10.49
N SER A 245 5.18 5.84 10.08
CA SER A 245 4.37 5.04 9.17
C SER A 245 4.33 3.58 9.57
N MET A 246 3.13 3.04 9.76
CA MET A 246 2.89 1.62 9.98
C MET A 246 2.18 1.03 8.76
N ILE A 247 2.72 -0.08 8.25
CA ILE A 247 2.16 -0.79 7.10
C ILE A 247 1.93 -2.25 7.49
N THR A 248 0.76 -2.79 7.14
CA THR A 248 0.46 -4.22 7.22
C THR A 248 0.13 -4.79 5.85
N LEU A 249 0.13 -6.11 5.71
CA LEU A 249 -0.24 -6.80 4.48
C LEU A 249 -1.62 -7.47 4.61
N THR A 250 -2.49 -7.14 3.67
CA THR A 250 -3.81 -7.76 3.48
C THR A 250 -3.90 -8.41 2.10
N TYR A 251 -5.05 -8.99 1.78
CA TYR A 251 -5.30 -9.70 0.52
C TYR A 251 -6.76 -9.56 0.13
N ALA A 252 -7.04 -9.64 -1.18
CA ALA A 252 -8.39 -9.51 -1.72
C ALA A 252 -9.44 -10.49 -1.14
N GLY A 253 -9.00 -11.55 -0.45
CA GLY A 253 -9.86 -12.44 0.33
C GLY A 253 -10.62 -11.76 1.50
N SER A 254 -10.26 -10.53 1.87
CA SER A 254 -10.97 -9.71 2.86
C SER A 254 -12.29 -9.12 2.35
N VAL A 255 -12.39 -8.86 1.04
CA VAL A 255 -13.53 -8.17 0.42
C VAL A 255 -14.33 -9.07 -0.52
N ARG A 256 -13.81 -10.24 -0.87
CA ARG A 256 -14.49 -11.25 -1.69
C ARG A 256 -14.03 -12.65 -1.33
N VAL A 257 -14.89 -13.64 -1.57
CA VAL A 257 -14.56 -15.04 -1.31
C VAL A 257 -13.46 -15.50 -2.25
N MET A 258 -12.38 -16.03 -1.67
CA MET A 258 -11.28 -16.67 -2.38
C MET A 258 -11.24 -18.15 -2.01
N PRO A 259 -11.24 -19.07 -2.99
CA PRO A 259 -11.12 -20.49 -2.70
C PRO A 259 -9.88 -20.79 -1.85
N ASN A 260 -10.04 -21.66 -0.87
CA ASN A 260 -8.98 -22.10 0.05
C ASN A 260 -8.33 -20.97 0.88
N TYR A 261 -9.04 -19.85 1.07
CA TYR A 261 -8.59 -18.75 1.95
C TYR A 261 -9.33 -18.76 3.30
N ASN A 262 -10.55 -19.29 3.34
CA ASN A 262 -11.33 -19.58 4.56
C ASN A 262 -11.21 -18.50 5.65
N VAL A 263 -10.84 -18.90 6.88
CA VAL A 263 -10.75 -18.01 8.04
C VAL A 263 -9.71 -16.88 7.88
N MET A 264 -8.71 -17.02 7.00
CA MET A 264 -7.80 -15.91 6.68
C MET A 264 -8.54 -14.74 6.04
N GLY A 265 -9.60 -14.97 5.26
CA GLY A 265 -10.43 -13.89 4.72
C GLY A 265 -11.05 -13.05 5.82
N VAL A 266 -11.61 -13.70 6.84
CA VAL A 266 -12.18 -13.03 8.03
C VAL A 266 -11.11 -12.27 8.81
N ALA A 267 -9.94 -12.88 9.01
CA ALA A 267 -8.84 -12.23 9.71
C ALA A 267 -8.31 -11.00 8.96
N LYS A 268 -8.23 -11.06 7.62
CA LYS A 268 -7.81 -9.92 6.79
C LYS A 268 -8.86 -8.82 6.73
N ALA A 269 -10.15 -9.14 6.76
CA ALA A 269 -11.22 -8.16 6.92
C ALA A 269 -11.13 -7.46 8.30
N GLY A 270 -10.89 -8.23 9.37
CA GLY A 270 -10.63 -7.69 10.71
C GLY A 270 -9.41 -6.79 10.75
N LEU A 271 -8.31 -7.18 10.09
CA LEU A 271 -7.09 -6.39 9.98
C LEU A 271 -7.30 -5.08 9.23
N GLU A 272 -8.07 -5.09 8.13
CA GLU A 272 -8.38 -3.86 7.40
C GLU A 272 -9.27 -2.91 8.20
N ALA A 273 -10.20 -3.45 8.99
CA ALA A 273 -10.93 -2.65 9.96
C ALA A 273 -9.97 -2.05 11.00
N SER A 274 -9.09 -2.85 11.61
CA SER A 274 -8.15 -2.37 12.62
C SER A 274 -7.21 -1.30 12.08
N VAL A 275 -6.79 -1.37 10.81
CA VAL A 275 -6.01 -0.30 10.14
C VAL A 275 -6.72 1.06 10.23
N ARG A 276 -8.03 1.11 9.97
CA ARG A 276 -8.80 2.38 10.02
C ARG A 276 -8.92 2.93 11.44
N TYR A 277 -9.17 2.05 12.42
CA TYR A 277 -9.23 2.45 13.83
C TYR A 277 -7.87 2.94 14.34
N LEU A 278 -6.79 2.21 14.06
CA LEU A 278 -5.43 2.62 14.41
C LEU A 278 -5.00 3.91 13.71
N ALA A 279 -5.41 4.13 12.46
CA ALA A 279 -5.15 5.39 11.75
C ALA A 279 -5.86 6.57 12.42
N ASN A 280 -7.10 6.38 12.89
CA ASN A 280 -7.81 7.39 13.66
C ASN A 280 -7.12 7.68 15.01
N ASP A 281 -6.69 6.65 15.72
CA ASP A 281 -6.09 6.77 17.04
C ASP A 281 -4.72 7.47 17.00
N TYR A 282 -3.88 7.14 16.00
CA TYR A 282 -2.51 7.64 15.91
C TYR A 282 -2.31 8.78 14.90
N GLY A 283 -3.31 9.06 14.05
CA GLY A 283 -3.30 10.17 13.10
C GLY A 283 -3.01 11.53 13.74
N PRO A 284 -3.63 11.91 14.88
CA PRO A 284 -3.33 13.15 15.60
C PRO A 284 -1.88 13.30 16.05
N ARG A 285 -1.13 12.18 16.12
CA ARG A 285 0.30 12.15 16.47
C ARG A 285 1.22 12.15 15.24
N GLY A 286 0.68 12.36 14.04
CA GLY A 286 1.45 12.32 12.79
C GLY A 286 1.88 10.90 12.36
N ILE A 287 1.26 9.85 12.91
CA ILE A 287 1.57 8.47 12.56
C ILE A 287 0.50 7.93 11.62
N ARG A 288 0.93 7.51 10.43
CA ARG A 288 0.05 6.95 9.39
C ARG A 288 -0.05 5.44 9.54
N VAL A 289 -1.23 4.87 9.35
CA VAL A 289 -1.45 3.41 9.39
C VAL A 289 -2.17 2.97 8.11
N ASN A 290 -1.57 2.06 7.36
CA ASN A 290 -2.08 1.61 6.05
C ASN A 290 -1.95 0.09 5.87
N GLY A 291 -2.79 -0.48 5.01
CA GLY A 291 -2.70 -1.87 4.57
C GLY A 291 -2.43 -1.95 3.07
N ILE A 292 -1.50 -2.83 2.66
CA ILE A 292 -1.29 -3.16 1.25
C ILE A 292 -2.02 -4.46 0.93
N SER A 293 -3.05 -4.38 0.08
CA SER A 293 -3.70 -5.57 -0.49
C SER A 293 -2.86 -6.10 -1.65
N ALA A 294 -1.92 -6.98 -1.35
CA ALA A 294 -1.02 -7.53 -2.37
C ALA A 294 -1.73 -8.54 -3.28
N GLY A 295 -1.29 -8.65 -4.53
CA GLY A 295 -1.65 -9.77 -5.40
C GLY A 295 -1.02 -11.08 -4.89
N PRO A 296 -1.47 -12.24 -5.39
CA PRO A 296 -0.85 -13.52 -5.05
C PRO A 296 0.61 -13.54 -5.53
N VAL A 297 1.54 -13.85 -4.63
CA VAL A 297 2.96 -14.02 -4.91
C VAL A 297 3.37 -15.40 -4.42
N ARG A 298 4.24 -16.09 -5.18
CA ARG A 298 4.84 -17.36 -4.76
C ARG A 298 5.78 -17.13 -3.58
N THR A 299 5.21 -17.15 -2.38
CA THR A 299 5.90 -17.08 -1.08
C THR A 299 5.71 -18.39 -0.34
N LEU A 300 6.42 -18.61 0.78
CA LEU A 300 6.22 -19.80 1.62
C LEU A 300 4.79 -19.93 2.15
N ALA A 301 4.08 -18.81 2.33
CA ALA A 301 2.67 -18.79 2.72
C ALA A 301 1.71 -18.95 1.52
N GLY A 302 2.10 -18.47 0.34
CA GLY A 302 1.29 -18.52 -0.89
C GLY A 302 1.52 -19.75 -1.77
N SER A 303 2.47 -20.62 -1.43
CA SER A 303 2.77 -21.87 -2.14
C SER A 303 2.17 -23.12 -1.48
N GLY A 304 1.31 -22.93 -0.48
CA GLY A 304 0.64 -23.99 0.28
C GLY A 304 -0.75 -24.30 -0.22
#